data_AF-A0A830CM29-F1
#
_entry.id   AF-A0A830CM29-F1
#
_cell.length_a   1.000
_cell.length_b   1.000
_cell.length_c   1.000
_cell.angle_alpha   90.00
_cell.angle_beta   90.00
_cell.angle_gamma   90.00
#
_symmetry.space_group_name_H-M   'P 1'
#
loop_
_entity.id
_entity.type
_entity.pdbx_description
1 polymer ?
#
loop_
_entity_poly.entity_id
_entity_poly.type
_entity_poly.pdbx_seq_one_letter_code
_entity_poly.pdbx_strand_id
1 'polypeptide(L)'
;MKVSDPQTELIDPAVNGTINVLRSCKKASSIKRVVVTSSMASVIFNSNPLTPGVVIDETWVSDPKVCEENKEYYALSKTLAEKAAWKFAEENGLDLVTLHPGYVIGPLLQPTLNFTSEAQFHL
;
A
#
# COMPACT_ATOMS: atom_id res chain seq x y z
N MET A 1 0.04 14.21 8.24
CA MET A 1 -0.04 13.37 9.46
C MET A 1 1.27 13.56 10.22
N LYS A 2 1.23 14.05 11.47
CA LYS A 2 2.46 14.17 12.26
C LYS A 2 2.69 12.81 12.93
N VAL A 3 3.69 12.08 12.47
CA VAL A 3 4.03 10.75 12.98
C VAL A 3 5.31 10.90 13.80
N SER A 4 5.28 10.50 15.07
CA SER A 4 6.43 10.59 15.97
C SER A 4 7.35 9.39 15.81
N ASP A 5 6.78 8.20 15.66
CA ASP A 5 7.48 6.95 15.44
C ASP A 5 6.88 6.22 14.23
N PRO A 6 7.44 6.44 13.03
CA PRO A 6 6.94 5.82 11.81
C PRO A 6 6.98 4.29 11.84
N GLN A 7 7.90 3.69 12.59
CA GLN A 7 8.01 2.24 12.67
C GLN A 7 6.78 1.66 13.35
N THR A 8 6.44 2.14 14.54
CA THR A 8 5.34 1.59 15.33
C THR A 8 3.97 2.12 14.93
N GLU A 9 3.89 3.34 14.40
CA GLU A 9 2.61 3.97 14.04
C GLU A 9 2.15 3.66 12.60
N LEU A 10 3.07 3.36 11.68
CA LEU A 10 2.74 3.12 10.26
C LEU A 10 3.24 1.79 9.72
N ILE A 11 4.53 1.49 9.87
CA ILE A 11 5.17 0.36 9.18
C ILE A 11 4.74 -0.98 9.81
N ASP A 12 4.92 -1.14 11.11
CA ASP A 12 4.57 -2.36 11.84
C ASP A 12 3.09 -2.70 11.72
N PRO A 13 2.14 -1.76 11.92
CA PRO A 13 0.72 -2.06 11.73
C PRO A 13 0.38 -2.50 10.31
N ALA A 14 0.98 -1.85 9.28
CA ALA A 14 0.72 -2.19 7.88
C ALA A 14 1.23 -3.59 7.53
N VAL A 15 2.49 -3.91 7.88
CA VAL A 15 3.11 -5.19 7.56
C VAL A 15 2.48 -6.32 8.39
N ASN A 16 2.42 -6.16 9.71
CA ASN A 16 1.92 -7.22 10.59
C ASN A 16 0.42 -7.43 10.40
N GLY A 17 -0.35 -6.36 10.20
CA GLY A 17 -1.78 -6.46 9.90
C GLY A 17 -2.06 -7.25 8.63
N THR A 18 -1.32 -6.94 7.55
CA THR A 18 -1.44 -7.65 6.27
C THR A 18 -1.12 -9.14 6.42
N ILE A 19 0.02 -9.46 7.04
CA ILE A 19 0.44 -10.85 7.26
C ILE A 19 -0.53 -11.60 8.18
N ASN A 20 -1.09 -10.94 9.20
CA ASN A 20 -2.07 -11.54 10.10
C ASN A 20 -3.33 -12.01 9.36
N VAL A 21 -3.85 -11.18 8.44
CA VAL A 21 -5.00 -11.55 7.60
C VAL A 21 -4.62 -12.68 6.65
N LEU A 22 -3.49 -12.61 5.95
CA LEU A 22 -3.05 -13.65 5.02
C LEU A 22 -2.84 -15.01 5.70
N ARG A 23 -2.30 -15.03 6.93
CA ARG A 23 -2.20 -16.25 7.75
C ARG A 23 -3.57 -16.86 8.04
N SER A 24 -4.58 -16.03 8.29
CA SER A 24 -5.96 -16.50 8.48
C SER A 24 -6.53 -17.04 7.17
N CYS A 25 -6.29 -16.35 6.05
CA CYS A 25 -6.75 -16.79 4.74
C CYS A 25 -6.17 -18.16 4.37
N LYS A 26 -4.88 -18.39 4.63
CA LYS A 26 -4.22 -19.68 4.36
C LYS A 26 -4.83 -20.86 5.11
N LYS A 27 -5.38 -20.64 6.31
CA LYS A 27 -6.04 -21.69 7.10
C LYS A 27 -7.41 -22.07 6.56
N ALA A 28 -8.05 -21.20 5.78
CA ALA A 28 -9.39 -21.40 5.24
C ALA A 28 -9.33 -22.02 3.84
N SER A 29 -9.64 -23.31 3.73
CA SER A 29 -9.64 -24.04 2.45
C SER A 29 -10.69 -23.56 1.43
N SER A 30 -11.68 -22.78 1.88
CA SER A 30 -12.73 -22.20 1.02
C SER A 30 -12.28 -20.95 0.26
N ILE A 31 -11.19 -20.30 0.67
CA ILE A 31 -10.69 -19.09 0.03
C ILE A 31 -9.94 -19.47 -1.24
N LYS A 32 -10.38 -18.89 -2.37
CA LYS A 32 -9.81 -19.17 -3.69
C LYS A 32 -8.80 -18.12 -4.14
N ARG A 33 -9.02 -16.86 -3.77
CA ARG A 33 -8.17 -15.72 -4.11
C ARG A 33 -8.26 -14.68 -3.00
N VAL A 34 -7.13 -14.04 -2.71
CA VAL A 34 -7.07 -12.87 -1.85
C VAL A 34 -6.81 -11.64 -2.72
N VAL A 35 -7.60 -10.58 -2.51
CA VAL A 35 -7.37 -9.28 -3.16
C VAL A 35 -6.95 -8.29 -2.07
N VAL A 36 -5.75 -7.74 -2.20
CA VAL A 36 -5.20 -6.76 -1.27
C VAL A 36 -5.28 -5.38 -1.90
N THR A 37 -5.95 -4.45 -1.21
CA THR A 37 -5.92 -3.04 -1.58
C THR A 37 -4.58 -2.43 -1.16
N SER A 38 -3.67 -2.34 -2.12
CA SER A 38 -2.40 -1.62 -2.01
C SER A 38 -2.60 -0.14 -2.38
N SER A 39 -1.62 0.51 -3.01
CA SER A 39 -1.68 1.93 -3.37
C SER A 39 -0.64 2.26 -4.44
N MET A 40 -0.87 3.31 -5.24
CA MET A 40 0.19 3.91 -6.07
C MET A 40 1.43 4.32 -5.25
N ALA A 41 1.30 4.50 -3.93
CA ALA A 41 2.43 4.75 -3.04
C ALA A 41 3.46 3.59 -2.97
N SER A 42 3.08 2.36 -3.32
CA SER A 42 4.03 1.24 -3.47
C SER A 42 4.61 1.12 -4.88
N VAL A 43 4.27 2.03 -5.79
CA VAL A 43 4.66 1.99 -7.22
C VAL A 43 5.60 3.14 -7.60
N ILE A 44 5.29 4.38 -7.20
CA ILE A 44 5.89 5.59 -7.81
C ILE A 44 7.08 6.20 -7.06
N PHE A 45 7.36 5.77 -5.84
CA PHE A 45 8.43 6.36 -5.01
C PHE A 45 9.75 5.61 -5.23
N ASN A 46 10.33 5.80 -6.39
CA ASN A 46 11.65 5.29 -6.76
C ASN A 46 12.47 6.40 -7.44
N SER A 47 13.68 6.06 -7.88
CA SER A 47 14.59 7.04 -8.51
C SER A 47 14.24 7.41 -9.95
N ASN A 48 13.17 6.83 -10.52
CA ASN A 48 12.78 7.15 -11.89
C ASN A 48 12.09 8.52 -11.93
N PRO A 49 12.40 9.36 -12.93
CA PRO A 49 11.79 10.67 -13.05
C PRO A 49 10.30 10.55 -13.44
N LEU A 50 9.44 11.30 -12.76
CA LEU A 50 8.02 11.43 -13.11
C LEU A 50 7.80 12.67 -13.99
N THR A 51 8.21 12.60 -15.26
CA THR A 51 8.08 13.69 -16.24
C THR A 51 6.93 13.44 -17.23
N PRO A 52 6.43 14.48 -17.92
CA PRO A 52 5.40 14.30 -18.94
C PRO A 52 5.82 13.27 -20.00
N GLY A 53 4.93 12.32 -20.29
CA GLY A 53 5.18 11.25 -21.26
C GLY A 53 5.72 9.95 -20.66
N VAL A 54 6.10 9.93 -19.38
CA VAL A 54 6.41 8.68 -18.67
C VAL A 54 5.14 7.88 -18.46
N VAL A 55 5.17 6.61 -18.86
CA VAL A 55 4.10 5.63 -18.60
C VAL A 55 4.48 4.82 -17.38
N ILE A 56 3.59 4.83 -16.38
CA ILE A 56 3.72 4.03 -15.17
C ILE A 56 2.86 2.78 -15.36
N ASP A 57 3.45 1.62 -15.16
CA ASP A 57 2.81 0.31 -15.25
C ASP A 57 3.21 -0.58 -14.07
N GLU A 58 2.77 -1.83 -14.07
CA GLU A 58 2.99 -2.79 -12.99
C GLU A 58 4.46 -3.25 -12.85
N THR A 59 5.36 -2.84 -13.76
CA THR A 59 6.80 -3.08 -13.61
C THR A 59 7.47 -2.07 -12.67
N TRP A 60 6.77 -0.98 -12.35
CA TRP A 60 7.23 0.02 -11.41
C TRP A 60 6.97 -0.42 -9.97
N VAL A 61 7.99 -0.24 -9.13
CA VAL A 61 7.90 -0.52 -7.69
C VAL A 61 8.63 0.61 -6.95
N SER A 62 8.04 1.10 -5.86
CA SER A 62 8.69 2.04 -4.96
C SER A 62 9.92 1.39 -4.31
N ASP A 63 11.00 2.14 -4.13
CA ASP A 63 12.19 1.67 -3.42
C ASP A 63 12.07 2.04 -1.93
N PRO A 64 12.03 1.05 -1.01
CA PRO A 64 11.99 1.33 0.42
C PRO A 64 13.08 2.29 0.90
N LYS A 65 14.28 2.26 0.31
CA LYS A 65 15.38 3.16 0.70
C LYS A 65 15.06 4.60 0.31
N VAL A 66 14.59 4.82 -0.91
CA VAL A 66 14.17 6.15 -1.40
C VAL A 66 13.02 6.67 -0.54
N CYS A 67 12.05 5.83 -0.19
CA CYS A 67 10.96 6.21 0.70
C CYS A 67 11.47 6.64 2.09
N GLU A 68 12.42 5.89 2.67
CA GLU A 68 12.99 6.19 3.98
C GLU A 68 13.82 7.47 3.98
N GLU A 69 14.73 7.63 3.01
CA GLU A 69 15.59 8.81 2.84
C GLU A 69 14.77 10.10 2.67
N ASN A 70 13.69 10.03 1.89
CA ASN A 70 12.77 11.15 1.66
C ASN A 70 11.71 11.32 2.76
N LYS A 71 11.72 10.47 3.80
CA LYS A 71 10.73 10.47 4.90
C LYS A 71 9.29 10.26 4.42
N GLU A 72 9.11 9.56 3.31
CA GLU A 72 7.82 9.15 2.75
C GLU A 72 7.31 7.89 3.46
N TYR A 73 7.10 7.99 4.78
CA TYR A 73 6.87 6.84 5.65
C TYR A 73 5.58 6.06 5.33
N TYR A 74 4.56 6.74 4.78
CA TYR A 74 3.36 6.06 4.29
C TYR A 74 3.65 5.21 3.03
N ALA A 75 4.43 5.75 2.09
CA ALA A 75 4.87 5.00 0.92
C ALA A 75 5.75 3.82 1.33
N LEU A 76 6.65 4.03 2.30
CA LEU A 76 7.47 2.96 2.89
C LEU A 76 6.60 1.85 3.48
N SER A 77 5.61 2.19 4.31
CA SER A 77 4.74 1.20 4.95
C SER A 77 3.93 0.40 3.93
N LYS A 78 3.39 1.05 2.89
CA LYS A 78 2.67 0.39 1.79
C LYS A 78 3.59 -0.53 0.97
N THR A 79 4.78 -0.06 0.64
CA THR A 79 5.78 -0.83 -0.13
C THR A 79 6.21 -2.09 0.62
N LEU A 80 6.53 -1.97 1.92
CA LEU A 80 6.95 -3.10 2.73
C LEU A 80 5.80 -4.08 2.99
N ALA A 81 4.58 -3.60 3.23
CA ALA A 81 3.41 -4.46 3.43
C ALA A 81 3.08 -5.26 2.17
N GLU A 82 3.12 -4.64 0.98
CA GLU A 82 2.89 -5.35 -0.28
C GLU A 82 4.00 -6.37 -0.57
N LYS A 83 5.27 -6.01 -0.38
CA LYS A 83 6.39 -6.95 -0.53
C LYS A 83 6.25 -8.16 0.39
N ALA A 84 5.84 -7.94 1.64
CA ALA A 84 5.59 -9.00 2.60
C ALA A 84 4.39 -9.87 2.18
N ALA A 85 3.32 -9.27 1.65
CA ALA A 85 2.15 -9.98 1.15
C ALA A 85 2.50 -10.92 -0.01
N TRP A 86 3.22 -10.43 -1.03
CA TRP A 86 3.66 -11.24 -2.17
C TRP A 86 4.56 -12.39 -1.74
N LYS A 87 5.58 -12.11 -0.92
CA LYS A 87 6.46 -13.15 -0.37
C LYS A 87 5.67 -14.22 0.37
N PHE A 88 4.75 -13.82 1.25
CA PHE A 88 3.93 -14.77 2.00
C PHE A 88 3.04 -15.60 1.06
N ALA A 89 2.44 -14.97 0.05
CA ALA A 89 1.57 -15.66 -0.90
C ALA A 89 2.33 -16.71 -1.72
N GLU A 90 3.52 -16.36 -2.24
CA GLU A 90 4.40 -17.27 -2.96
C GLU A 90 4.81 -18.47 -2.10
N GLU A 91 5.28 -18.23 -0.87
CA GLU A 91 5.71 -19.27 0.06
C GLU A 91 4.58 -20.20 0.50
N ASN A 92 3.32 -19.75 0.46
CA ASN A 92 2.17 -20.48 0.97
C ASN A 92 1.18 -20.95 -0.12
N GLY A 93 1.49 -20.70 -1.39
CA GLY A 93 0.63 -21.04 -2.53
C GLY A 93 -0.74 -20.36 -2.48
N LEU A 94 -0.79 -19.08 -2.06
CA LEU A 94 -2.00 -18.27 -2.13
C LEU A 94 -2.09 -17.57 -3.49
N ASP A 95 -3.25 -17.65 -4.13
CA ASP A 95 -3.59 -16.79 -5.27
C ASP A 95 -3.86 -15.37 -4.74
N LEU A 96 -2.92 -14.47 -4.99
CA LEU A 96 -2.94 -13.07 -4.54
C LEU A 96 -3.01 -12.12 -5.74
N VAL A 97 -3.85 -11.10 -5.61
CA VAL A 97 -3.88 -9.94 -6.51
C VAL A 97 -3.81 -8.67 -5.67
N THR A 98 -3.02 -7.69 -6.11
CA THR A 98 -2.96 -6.35 -5.50
C THR A 98 -3.63 -5.32 -6.40
N LEU A 99 -4.31 -4.35 -5.79
CA LEU A 99 -4.89 -3.19 -6.47
C LEU A 99 -4.17 -1.92 -6.00
N HIS A 100 -3.77 -1.04 -6.92
CA HIS A 100 -2.98 0.16 -6.62
C HIS A 100 -3.73 1.45 -6.98
N PRO A 101 -4.71 1.88 -6.15
CA PRO A 101 -5.39 3.14 -6.38
C PRO A 101 -4.46 4.34 -6.16
N GLY A 102 -4.68 5.39 -6.97
CA GLY A 102 -4.17 6.74 -6.73
C GLY A 102 -5.07 7.51 -5.74
N TYR A 103 -5.39 8.77 -6.04
CA TYR A 103 -6.41 9.50 -5.30
C TYR A 103 -7.80 8.93 -5.59
N VAL A 104 -8.44 8.35 -4.57
CA VAL A 104 -9.79 7.81 -4.67
C VAL A 104 -10.79 8.90 -4.28
N ILE A 105 -11.54 9.38 -5.26
CA ILE A 105 -12.54 10.45 -5.11
C ILE A 105 -13.91 9.96 -5.57
N GLY A 106 -14.97 10.57 -5.05
CA GLY A 106 -16.34 10.25 -5.41
C GLY A 106 -17.33 10.53 -4.28
N PRO A 107 -18.60 10.14 -4.45
CA PRO A 107 -19.63 10.31 -3.43
C PRO A 107 -19.25 9.63 -2.11
N LEU A 108 -19.42 10.34 -1.00
CA LEU A 108 -19.21 9.79 0.33
C LEU A 108 -20.43 8.99 0.78
N LEU A 109 -20.21 7.80 1.32
CA LEU A 109 -21.25 6.97 1.94
C LEU A 109 -21.56 7.39 3.39
N GLN A 110 -20.71 8.22 3.98
CA GLN A 110 -20.81 8.71 5.36
C GLN A 110 -20.90 10.25 5.37
N PRO A 111 -21.51 10.86 6.40
CA PRO A 111 -21.67 12.32 6.48
C PRO A 111 -20.40 13.06 6.96
N THR A 112 -19.24 12.39 7.00
CA THR A 112 -17.96 12.94 7.45
C THR A 112 -16.89 12.78 6.38
N LEU A 113 -15.99 13.77 6.27
CA LEU A 113 -14.85 13.68 5.36
C LEU A 113 -13.92 12.56 5.81
N ASN A 114 -13.47 11.75 4.85
CA ASN A 114 -12.32 10.89 5.05
C ASN A 114 -11.03 11.66 4.73
N PHE A 115 -9.89 11.12 5.16
CA PHE A 115 -8.59 11.75 4.97
C PHE A 115 -8.30 12.14 3.50
N THR A 116 -8.59 11.26 2.55
CA THR A 116 -8.34 11.52 1.12
C THR A 116 -9.18 12.66 0.58
N SER A 117 -10.45 12.74 0.99
CA SER A 117 -11.37 13.81 0.58
C SER A 117 -11.00 15.13 1.26
N GLU A 118 -10.68 15.09 2.55
CA GLU A 118 -10.20 16.26 3.31
C GLU A 118 -8.94 16.87 2.68
N ALA A 119 -7.96 16.04 2.31
CA ALA A 119 -6.73 16.48 1.66
C ALA A 119 -6.97 17.21 0.32
N GLN A 120 -8.07 16.91 -0.37
CA GLN A 120 -8.45 17.56 -1.62
C GLN A 120 -9.17 18.91 -1.39
N PHE A 121 -10.00 19.00 -0.34
CA PHE A 121 -10.80 20.20 -0.06
C PHE A 121 -10.06 21.27 0.77
N HIS A 122 -8.84 20.99 1.23
CA HIS A 122 -7.98 21.92 1.97
C HIS A 122 -6.76 22.43 1.15
N LEU A 123 -6.87 22.43 -0.18
CA LEU A 123 -6.08 23.26 -1.09
C LEU A 123 -6.87 24.48 -1.54
#